data_AF-A0A1H5Q2V3-F1
#
_entry.id   AF-A0A1H5Q2V3-F1
#
_cell.length_a   1.000
_cell.length_b   1.000
_cell.length_c   1.000
_cell.angle_alpha   90.00
_cell.angle_beta   90.00
_cell.angle_gamma   90.00
#
_symmetry.space_group_name_H-M   'P 1'
#
loop_
_entity.id
_entity.type
_entity.pdbx_description
1 polymer ?
#
loop_
_entity_poly.entity_id
_entity_poly.type
_entity_poly.pdbx_seq_one_letter_code
_entity_poly.pdbx_strand_id
1 'polypeptide(L)' 'MATRFRDGRAVVLDPGTASAAAEWGSRVEVVTARPLAFPDRRPAALVRPDGYVVWASVGEFDEGELRSVLERWLGPADRS' A
#
# COMPACT_ATOMS: atom_id res chain seq x y z
N MET A 1 0.64 13.48 6.51
CA MET A 1 0.13 12.08 6.55
C MET A 1 -1.40 12.04 6.71
N ALA A 2 -1.98 12.72 7.72
CA ALA A 2 -3.42 12.62 8.05
C ALA A 2 -4.43 13.10 6.99
N THR A 3 -4.01 13.89 6.00
CA THR A 3 -4.91 14.43 4.97
C THR A 3 -5.31 13.43 3.88
N ARG A 4 -4.64 12.27 3.81
CA ARG A 4 -4.82 11.24 2.76
C ARG A 4 -5.98 10.27 3.03
N PHE A 5 -6.48 10.18 4.27
CA PHE A 5 -7.57 9.26 4.64
C PHE A 5 -8.98 9.84 4.49
N ARG A 6 -9.10 11.06 3.95
CA ARG A 6 -10.39 11.78 3.89
C ARG A 6 -11.35 11.23 2.84
N ASP A 7 -10.82 10.49 1.87
CA ASP A 7 -11.61 9.94 0.77
C ASP A 7 -12.09 8.50 1.04
N GLY A 8 -11.83 7.96 2.24
CA GLY A 8 -12.19 6.58 2.60
C GLY A 8 -11.38 5.50 1.88
N ARG A 9 -10.24 5.87 1.25
CA ARG A 9 -9.34 4.95 0.54
C ARG A 9 -8.31 4.33 1.47
N ALA A 10 -7.92 3.10 1.17
CA ALA A 10 -6.71 2.52 1.74
C ALA A 10 -5.48 3.18 1.12
N VAL A 11 -4.37 3.23 1.85
CA VAL A 11 -3.12 3.83 1.39
C VAL A 11 -2.03 2.77 1.36
N VAL A 12 -1.40 2.59 0.20
CA VAL A 12 -0.14 1.87 0.09
C VAL A 12 1.00 2.88 0.16
N LEU A 13 1.85 2.77 1.18
CA LEU A 13 3.10 3.51 1.27
C LEU A 13 4.20 2.61 0.74
N ASP A 14 4.94 3.03 -0.29
CA ASP A 14 5.99 2.20 -0.88
C ASP A 14 7.06 3.06 -1.59
N PRO A 15 8.23 2.50 -1.97
CA PRO A 15 9.31 3.25 -2.58
C PRO A 15 9.16 3.46 -4.11
N GLY A 16 8.03 3.07 -4.71
CA GLY A 16 7.72 3.19 -6.14
C GLY A 16 7.66 1.87 -6.91
N THR A 17 7.46 0.74 -6.21
CA THR A 17 7.42 -0.62 -6.73
C THR A 17 6.05 -1.31 -6.60
N ALA A 18 5.06 -0.66 -5.99
CA ALA A 18 3.73 -1.25 -5.75
C ALA A 18 2.78 -1.20 -6.98
N SER A 19 3.19 -1.74 -8.14
CA SER A 19 2.38 -1.62 -9.36
C SER A 19 1.08 -2.43 -9.33
N ALA A 20 1.10 -3.61 -8.67
CA ALA A 20 -0.09 -4.44 -8.45
C ALA A 20 -1.24 -3.73 -7.71
N ALA A 21 -0.97 -2.64 -6.97
CA ALA A 21 -2.02 -1.87 -6.30
C ALA A 21 -3.00 -1.19 -7.27
N ALA A 22 -2.59 -0.96 -8.53
CA ALA A 22 -3.45 -0.39 -9.56
C ALA A 22 -4.69 -1.25 -9.86
N GLU A 23 -4.62 -2.56 -9.61
CA GLU A 23 -5.73 -3.51 -9.80
C GLU A 23 -6.91 -3.25 -8.83
N TRP A 24 -6.71 -2.50 -7.75
CA TRP A 24 -7.77 -2.09 -6.81
C TRP A 24 -8.36 -0.70 -7.11
N GLY A 25 -7.89 -0.06 -8.18
CA GLY A 25 -8.46 1.17 -8.73
C GLY A 25 -8.67 2.25 -7.68
N SER A 26 -9.90 2.75 -7.61
CA SER A 26 -10.27 3.86 -6.72
C SER A 26 -10.25 3.51 -5.22
N ARG A 27 -10.12 2.22 -4.84
CA ARG A 27 -10.09 1.79 -3.43
C ARG A 27 -8.73 2.03 -2.77
N VAL A 28 -7.67 2.19 -3.56
CA VAL A 28 -6.29 2.33 -3.09
C VAL A 28 -5.66 3.61 -3.61
N GLU A 29 -5.02 4.35 -2.73
CA GLU A 29 -4.10 5.43 -3.08
C GLU A 29 -2.65 4.95 -2.84
N VAL A 30 -1.83 4.97 -3.89
CA VAL A 30 -0.41 4.68 -3.78
C VAL A 30 0.35 5.97 -3.49
N VAL A 31 1.12 5.96 -2.40
CA VAL A 31 1.91 7.08 -1.94
C VAL A 31 3.37 6.67 -1.91
N THR A 32 4.12 7.19 -2.89
CA THR A 32 5.57 6.99 -2.91
C THR A 32 6.22 7.72 -1.74
N ALA A 33 6.91 6.96 -0.88
CA ALA A 33 7.62 7.48 0.28
C ALA A 33 9.00 6.83 0.40
N ARG A 34 10.00 7.60 0.84
CA ARG A 34 11.34 7.10 1.15
C ARG A 34 11.67 7.29 2.63
N PRO A 35 12.19 6.26 3.31
CA PRO A 35 12.60 6.38 4.70
C PRO A 35 13.79 7.32 4.85
N LEU A 36 13.73 8.24 5.81
CA LEU A 36 14.81 9.20 6.08
C LEU A 36 15.97 8.56 6.84
N ALA A 37 15.69 7.66 7.78
CA ALA A 37 16.70 7.06 8.66
C ALA A 37 17.44 5.85 8.02
N PHE A 38 16.87 5.25 6.98
CA PHE A 38 17.38 4.02 6.37
C PHE A 38 17.29 4.06 4.85
N PRO A 39 18.11 4.89 4.17
CA PRO A 39 17.98 5.17 2.73
C PRO A 39 18.17 3.94 1.83
N ASP A 40 18.90 2.94 2.31
CA ASP A 40 19.11 1.68 1.58
C ASP A 40 17.94 0.70 1.72
N ARG A 41 17.00 0.97 2.64
CA ARG A 41 15.79 0.15 2.81
C ARG A 41 14.71 0.58 1.82
N ARG A 42 13.82 -0.36 1.54
CA ARG A 42 12.69 -0.20 0.62
C ARG A 42 11.38 -0.59 1.32
N PRO A 43 11.08 0.00 2.50
CA PRO A 43 9.93 -0.43 3.27
C PRO A 43 8.64 -0.09 2.54
N ALA A 44 7.61 -0.91 2.79
CA ALA A 44 6.27 -0.66 2.31
C ALA A 44 5.24 -0.97 3.40
N ALA A 45 4.06 -0.37 3.33
CA ALA A 45 2.96 -0.62 4.25
C ALA A 45 1.60 -0.42 3.60
N LEU A 46 0.62 -1.20 4.06
CA LEU A 46 -0.80 -0.99 3.76
C LEU A 46 -1.48 -0.40 4.99
N VAL A 47 -2.06 0.77 4.81
CA VAL A 47 -2.87 1.47 5.81
C VAL A 47 -4.33 1.46 5.40
N ARG A 48 -5.20 0.99 6.27
CA ARG A 48 -6.65 1.01 6.05
C ARG A 48 -7.22 2.43 6.05
N PRO A 49 -8.44 2.63 5.53
CA PRO A 49 -9.13 3.93 5.58
C PRO A 49 -9.28 4.52 6.98
N ASP A 50 -9.32 3.68 8.02
CA ASP A 50 -9.38 4.08 9.43
C ASP A 50 -8.00 4.45 10.04
N GLY A 51 -6.94 4.40 9.23
CA GLY A 51 -5.59 4.78 9.64
C GLY A 51 -4.75 3.65 10.26
N TYR A 52 -5.28 2.42 10.36
CA TYR A 52 -4.53 1.29 10.93
C TYR A 52 -3.64 0.61 9.88
N VAL A 53 -2.39 0.35 10.26
CA VAL A 53 -1.47 -0.46 9.45
C VAL A 53 -1.85 -1.93 9.60
N VAL A 54 -2.07 -2.61 8.47
CA VAL A 54 -2.46 -4.03 8.44
C VAL A 54 -1.44 -4.93 7.77
N TRP A 55 -0.44 -4.34 7.13
CA TRP A 55 0.73 -5.03 6.60
C TRP A 55 1.89 -4.04 6.50
N ALA A 56 3.10 -4.55 6.70
CA ALA A 56 4.33 -3.81 6.51
C ALA A 56 5.46 -4.75 6.09
N SER A 57 6.28 -4.31 5.15
CA SER A 57 7.56 -4.92 4.81
C SER A 57 8.70 -3.97 5.18
N VAL A 58 9.76 -4.52 5.76
CA VAL A 58 10.98 -3.78 6.14
C VAL A 58 12.02 -3.74 5.00
N GLY A 59 11.75 -4.42 3.89
CA GLY A 59 12.61 -4.53 2.72
C GLY A 59 11.80 -4.65 1.44
N GLU A 60 12.45 -5.11 0.38
CA GLU A 60 11.74 -5.42 -0.86
C GLU A 60 10.63 -6.45 -0.59
N PHE A 61 9.50 -6.26 -1.26
CA PHE A 61 8.35 -7.17 -1.22
C PHE A 61 8.05 -7.62 -2.64
N ASP A 62 7.48 -8.81 -2.76
CA ASP A 62 7.03 -9.34 -4.05
C ASP A 62 5.63 -8.81 -4.40
N GLU A 63 5.34 -8.59 -5.69
CA GLU A 63 4.03 -8.10 -6.11
C GLU A 63 2.89 -9.08 -5.82
N GLY A 64 3.16 -10.39 -5.79
CA GLY A 64 2.21 -11.42 -5.36
C GLY A 64 1.90 -11.36 -3.87
N GLU A 65 2.88 -10.98 -3.04
CA GLU A 65 2.65 -10.70 -1.62
C GLU A 65 1.70 -9.50 -1.46
N LEU A 66 1.99 -8.39 -2.15
CA LEU A 66 1.14 -7.21 -2.13
C LEU A 66 -0.29 -7.53 -2.60
N ARG A 67 -0.44 -8.28 -3.70
CA ARG A 67 -1.75 -8.71 -4.21
C ARG A 67 -2.52 -9.51 -3.17
N SER A 68 -1.87 -10.47 -2.53
CA SER A 68 -2.47 -11.32 -1.48
C SER A 68 -2.94 -10.51 -0.28
N VAL A 69 -2.16 -9.51 0.13
CA VAL A 69 -2.49 -8.61 1.24
C VAL A 69 -3.66 -7.69 0.88
N LEU A 70 -3.66 -7.11 -0.32
CA LEU A 70 -4.75 -6.27 -0.81
C LEU A 70 -6.05 -7.08 -0.92
N GLU A 71 -5.99 -8.30 -1.45
CA GLU A 71 -7.15 -9.18 -1.54
C GLU A 71 -7.72 -9.52 -0.17
N ARG A 72 -6.86 -9.86 0.79
CA ARG A 72 -7.26 -10.18 2.16
C ARG A 72 -8.01 -9.04 2.86
N TRP A 73 -7.58 -7.80 2.65
CA TRP A 73 -8.09 -6.64 3.41
C TRP A 73 -9.11 -5.79 2.67
N LEU A 74 -9.05 -5.76 1.34
CA LEU A 74 -9.91 -4.92 0.49
C LEU A 74 -10.85 -5.76 -0.37
N GLY A 75 -10.72 -7.09 -0.36
CA GLY A 75 -11.43 -8.00 -1.26
C GLY A 75 -10.75 -8.12 -2.62
N PRO A 76 -11.30 -8.94 -3.54
CA PRO A 76 -10.69 -9.20 -4.85
C PRO A 76 -10.45 -7.91 -5.65
N ALA A 77 -9.48 -7.95 -6.56
CA ALA A 77 -9.18 -6.86 -7.49
C ALA A 77 -10.42 -6.47 -8.32
N ASP A 78 -10.45 -5.23 -8.80
CA ASP A 78 -11.49 -4.79 -9.73
C ASP A 78 -11.37 -5.64 -11.01
N ARG A 79 -12.47 -6.26 -11.45
CA ARG A 79 -12.49 -6.93 -12.75
C ARG A 79 -12.30 -5.85 -13.82
N SER A 80 -11.17 -5.92 -14.53
CA SER A 80 -10.91 -5.16 -15.77
C SER A 80 -11.99 -5.41 -16.81
#